data_AF-A0A1V4SMF8-F1
#
_entry.id   AF-A0A1V4SMF8-F1
#
_cell.length_a   1.000
_cell.length_b   1.000
_cell.length_c   1.000
_cell.angle_alpha   90.00
_cell.angle_beta   90.00
_cell.angle_gamma   90.00
#
_symmetry.space_group_name_H-M   'P 1'
#
loop_
_entity.id
_entity.type
_entity.pdbx_description
1 polymer ?
#
loop_
_entity_poly.entity_id
_entity_poly.type
_entity_poly.pdbx_seq_one_letter_code
_entity_poly.pdbx_strand_id
1 'polypeptide(L)'
;MDNINAFKITIVAVFAGVSAWLGWFGWLIVAFIFCMTVDWITGSMAAWKRGAWESKTAREGIWHKTGSIVAVLVALILDWVIGNVMNNIPNIQIPFSYTVLITPVVLVWYILTELGSIIENAGKMGAPVPGFLRKAISVFKGTVDAAGEKAISGK
;
A
#
# COMPACT_ATOMS: atom_id res chain seq x y z
N MET A 1 -2.67 -10.86 -31.70
CA MET A 1 -2.52 -11.67 -30.47
C MET A 1 -1.17 -11.39 -29.82
N ASP A 2 -0.10 -11.23 -30.60
CA ASP A 2 1.25 -10.98 -30.09
C ASP A 2 1.40 -9.68 -29.29
N ASN A 3 0.79 -8.58 -29.73
CA ASN A 3 0.84 -7.31 -28.98
C ASN A 3 0.15 -7.39 -27.60
N ILE A 4 -0.92 -8.18 -27.47
CA ILE A 4 -1.63 -8.38 -26.20
C ILE A 4 -0.78 -9.26 -25.26
N ASN A 5 -0.13 -10.28 -25.81
CA ASN A 5 0.74 -11.16 -25.04
C ASN A 5 2.02 -10.42 -24.61
N ALA A 6 2.64 -9.64 -25.50
CA ALA A 6 3.77 -8.79 -25.18
C ALA A 6 3.44 -7.79 -24.06
N PHE A 7 2.28 -7.12 -24.15
CA PHE A 7 1.82 -6.20 -23.10
C PHE A 7 1.63 -6.89 -21.74
N LYS A 8 1.00 -8.06 -21.71
CA LYS A 8 0.84 -8.87 -20.48
C LYS A 8 2.21 -9.27 -19.90
N ILE A 9 3.13 -9.72 -20.74
CA ILE A 9 4.48 -10.12 -20.33
C ILE A 9 5.24 -8.93 -19.74
N THR A 10 5.18 -7.75 -20.37
CA THR A 10 5.82 -6.54 -19.86
C THR A 10 5.31 -6.17 -18.47
N ILE A 11 3.99 -6.17 -18.26
CA ILE A 11 3.39 -5.88 -16.95
C ILE A 11 3.87 -6.88 -15.89
N VAL A 12 3.78 -8.17 -16.19
CA VAL A 12 4.20 -9.23 -15.26
C VAL A 12 5.71 -9.10 -14.96
N ALA A 13 6.54 -8.84 -15.97
CA ALA A 13 7.98 -8.68 -15.81
C ALA A 13 8.34 -7.47 -14.94
N VAL A 14 7.64 -6.34 -15.07
CA VAL A 14 7.86 -5.16 -14.22
C VAL A 14 7.52 -5.47 -12.76
N PHE A 15 6.35 -6.04 -12.49
CA PHE A 15 5.96 -6.38 -11.11
C PHE A 15 6.83 -7.49 -10.50
N ALA A 16 7.21 -8.49 -11.30
CA ALA A 16 8.13 -9.55 -10.88
C ALA A 16 9.54 -8.98 -10.62
N GLY A 17 10.02 -8.07 -11.47
CA GLY A 17 11.31 -7.41 -11.31
C GLY A 17 11.38 -6.55 -10.05
N VAL A 18 10.35 -5.74 -9.79
CA VAL A 18 10.23 -4.95 -8.56
C VAL A 18 10.17 -5.87 -7.33
N SER A 19 9.40 -6.96 -7.41
CA SER A 19 9.29 -7.92 -6.31
C SER A 19 10.62 -8.63 -6.03
N ALA A 20 11.35 -9.03 -7.07
CA ALA A 20 12.65 -9.67 -6.95
C ALA A 20 13.72 -8.71 -6.40
N TRP A 21 13.69 -7.43 -6.80
CA TRP A 21 14.68 -6.44 -6.37
C TRP A 21 14.52 -6.06 -4.88
N LEU A 22 13.29 -5.96 -4.40
CA LEU A 22 12.99 -5.59 -3.01
C LEU A 22 12.98 -6.80 -2.06
N GLY A 23 13.07 -8.02 -2.59
CA GLY A 23 13.12 -9.25 -1.81
C GLY A 23 11.76 -9.60 -1.18
N TRP A 24 11.77 -10.07 0.07
CA TRP A 24 10.62 -10.72 0.71
C TRP A 24 9.36 -9.84 0.82
N PHE A 25 9.52 -8.51 0.85
CA PHE A 25 8.41 -7.58 0.98
C PHE A 25 8.01 -6.94 -0.36
N GLY A 26 8.69 -7.25 -1.47
CA GLY A 26 8.44 -6.62 -2.77
C GLY A 26 7.02 -6.84 -3.30
N TRP A 27 6.41 -7.98 -2.98
CA TRP A 27 5.01 -8.26 -3.31
C TRP A 27 4.01 -7.30 -2.63
N LEU A 28 4.37 -6.70 -1.49
CA LEU A 28 3.53 -5.70 -0.81
C LEU A 28 3.41 -4.43 -1.65
N ILE A 29 4.45 -4.04 -2.40
CA ILE A 29 4.36 -2.90 -3.32
C ILE A 29 3.38 -3.23 -4.46
N VAL A 30 3.45 -4.45 -5.00
CA VAL A 30 2.50 -4.90 -6.04
C VAL A 30 1.07 -4.88 -5.51
N ALA A 31 0.84 -5.42 -4.31
CA ALA A 31 -0.46 -5.42 -3.66
C ALA A 31 -0.98 -4.00 -3.39
N PHE A 32 -0.11 -3.08 -2.96
CA PHE A 32 -0.43 -1.68 -2.74
C PHE A 32 -0.87 -0.98 -4.03
N ILE A 33 -0.07 -1.08 -5.10
CA ILE A 33 -0.41 -0.50 -6.41
C ILE A 33 -1.71 -1.08 -6.95
N PHE A 34 -1.91 -2.40 -6.79
CA PHE A 34 -3.14 -3.06 -7.18
C PHE A 34 -4.35 -2.51 -6.42
N CYS A 35 -4.28 -2.43 -5.08
CA CYS A 35 -5.37 -1.89 -4.26
C CYS A 35 -5.69 -0.45 -4.66
N MET A 36 -4.68 0.39 -4.85
CA MET A 36 -4.87 1.78 -5.27
C MET A 36 -5.54 1.90 -6.65
N THR A 37 -5.19 1.01 -7.58
CA THR A 37 -5.80 0.93 -8.91
C THR A 37 -7.27 0.51 -8.82
N VAL A 38 -7.56 -0.54 -8.07
CA VAL A 38 -8.94 -1.02 -7.84
C VAL A 38 -9.77 0.05 -7.13
N ASP A 39 -9.21 0.72 -6.13
CA ASP A 39 -9.88 1.81 -5.43
C ASP A 39 -10.22 2.95 -6.39
N TRP A 40 -9.29 3.33 -7.29
CA TRP A 40 -9.54 4.39 -8.27
C TRP A 40 -10.66 4.01 -9.24
N ILE A 41 -10.68 2.76 -9.71
CA ILE A 41 -11.73 2.24 -10.59
C ILE A 41 -13.07 2.22 -9.85
N THR A 42 -13.12 1.64 -8.65
CA THR A 42 -14.37 1.52 -7.88
C THR A 42 -14.92 2.88 -7.43
N GLY A 43 -14.05 3.82 -7.04
CA GLY A 43 -14.43 5.19 -6.71
C GLY A 43 -15.00 5.93 -7.92
N SER A 44 -14.37 5.76 -9.09
CA SER A 44 -14.86 6.32 -10.35
C SER A 44 -16.24 5.75 -10.72
N MET A 45 -16.42 4.42 -10.63
CA MET A 45 -17.69 3.76 -10.90
C MET A 45 -18.79 4.20 -9.93
N ALA A 46 -18.46 4.34 -8.64
CA ALA A 46 -19.39 4.80 -7.62
C ALA A 46 -19.86 6.24 -7.87
N ALA A 47 -18.95 7.14 -8.26
CA ALA A 47 -19.26 8.53 -8.60
C ALA A 47 -20.16 8.62 -9.85
N TRP A 48 -19.84 7.82 -10.88
CA TRP A 48 -20.63 7.75 -12.12
C TRP A 48 -22.06 7.28 -11.86
N LYS A 49 -22.24 6.19 -11.09
CA LYS A 49 -23.57 5.67 -10.73
C LYS A 49 -24.45 6.71 -10.03
N ARG A 50 -23.84 7.60 -9.25
CA ARG A 50 -24.55 8.61 -8.46
C ARG A 50 -24.76 9.94 -9.19
N GLY A 51 -24.24 10.09 -10.40
CA GLY A 51 -24.26 11.36 -11.14
C GLY A 51 -23.46 12.49 -10.48
N ALA A 52 -22.65 12.18 -9.47
CA ALA A 52 -21.91 13.15 -8.65
C ALA A 52 -20.44 13.26 -9.08
N TRP A 53 -20.18 13.18 -10.39
CA TRP A 53 -18.83 13.31 -10.92
C TRP A 53 -18.39 14.77 -10.90
N GLU A 54 -17.86 15.19 -9.77
CA GLU A 54 -17.20 16.50 -9.64
C GLU A 54 -15.70 16.38 -9.88
N SER A 55 -15.18 17.22 -10.76
CA SER A 55 -13.73 17.30 -11.05
C SER A 55 -12.90 17.57 -9.78
N LYS A 56 -13.46 18.30 -8.81
CA LYS A 56 -12.81 18.57 -7.53
C LYS A 56 -12.56 17.29 -6.73
N THR A 57 -13.58 16.45 -6.56
CA THR A 57 -13.49 15.16 -5.86
C THR A 57 -12.50 14.21 -6.54
N ALA A 58 -12.46 14.20 -7.87
CA ALA A 58 -11.48 13.41 -8.62
C ALA A 58 -10.03 13.88 -8.37
N ARG A 59 -9.80 15.20 -8.30
CA ARG A 59 -8.48 15.79 -8.02
C ARG A 59 -8.03 15.51 -6.58
N GLU A 60 -8.94 15.60 -5.61
CA GLU A 60 -8.65 15.24 -4.21
C GLU A 60 -8.25 13.77 -4.08
N GLY A 61 -8.92 12.87 -4.78
CA GLY A 61 -8.54 11.45 -4.84
C GLY A 61 -7.12 11.24 -5.39
N ILE A 62 -6.72 11.99 -6.42
CA ILE A 62 -5.36 11.94 -6.95
C ILE A 62 -4.34 12.44 -5.93
N TRP A 63 -4.60 13.57 -5.26
CA TRP A 63 -3.68 14.10 -4.24
C TRP A 63 -3.49 13.15 -3.06
N HIS A 64 -4.57 12.48 -2.62
CA HIS A 64 -4.49 11.46 -1.57
C HIS A 64 -3.55 10.31 -1.97
N LYS A 65 -3.68 9.82 -3.21
CA LYS A 65 -2.87 8.72 -3.76
C LYS A 65 -1.41 9.12 -4.00
N THR A 66 -1.19 10.33 -4.49
CA THR A 66 0.18 10.88 -4.59
C THR A 66 0.82 10.98 -3.21
N GLY A 67 0.07 11.45 -2.20
CA GLY A 67 0.53 11.49 -0.81
C GLY A 67 0.89 10.12 -0.25
N SER A 68 0.08 9.08 -0.52
CA SER A 68 0.37 7.72 -0.05
C SER A 68 1.63 7.13 -0.71
N ILE A 69 1.84 7.36 -2.02
CA ILE A 69 3.07 6.96 -2.72
C ILE A 69 4.29 7.65 -2.10
N VAL A 70 4.22 8.96 -1.88
CA VAL A 70 5.32 9.73 -1.28
C VAL A 70 5.66 9.19 0.12
N ALA A 71 4.65 8.88 0.95
CA ALA A 71 4.87 8.32 2.27
C ALA A 71 5.56 6.94 2.23
N VAL A 72 5.16 6.07 1.30
CA VAL A 72 5.83 4.77 1.08
C VAL A 72 7.29 4.96 0.62
N LEU A 73 7.56 5.94 -0.25
CA LEU A 73 8.93 6.27 -0.66
C LEU A 73 9.78 6.78 0.51
N VAL A 74 9.21 7.61 1.38
CA VAL A 74 9.88 8.07 2.60
C VAL A 74 10.21 6.89 3.52
N ALA A 75 9.29 5.93 3.69
CA ALA A 75 9.54 4.72 4.47
C ALA A 75 10.67 3.87 3.87
N LEU A 76 10.69 3.70 2.54
CA LEU A 76 11.75 3.00 1.81
C LEU A 76 13.12 3.64 2.02
N ILE A 77 13.18 4.97 1.90
CA ILE A 77 14.42 5.73 2.14
C ILE A 77 14.85 5.56 3.59
N LEU A 78 13.93 5.60 4.54
CA LEU A 78 14.24 5.45 5.95
C LEU A 78 14.82 4.07 6.29
N ASP A 79 14.21 2.98 5.80
CA ASP A 79 14.80 1.64 5.96
C ASP A 79 16.16 1.52 5.29
N TRP A 80 16.34 2.14 4.11
CA TRP A 80 17.63 2.13 3.42
C TRP A 80 18.71 2.87 4.23
N VAL A 81 18.39 4.04 4.78
CA VAL A 81 19.33 4.80 5.64
C VAL A 81 19.67 4.00 6.89
N ILE A 82 18.66 3.46 7.60
CA ILE A 82 18.87 2.66 8.82
C ILE A 82 19.72 1.43 8.50
N GLY A 83 19.38 0.69 7.43
CA GLY A 83 20.14 -0.48 7.00
C GLY A 83 21.60 -0.14 6.66
N ASN A 84 21.86 0.97 5.97
CA ASN A 84 23.24 1.38 5.66
C ASN A 84 24.02 1.79 6.91
N VAL A 85 23.40 2.53 7.83
CA VAL A 85 24.00 2.95 9.11
C VAL A 85 24.32 1.73 9.98
N MET A 86 23.38 0.79 10.13
CA MET A 86 23.58 -0.40 10.97
C MET A 86 24.61 -1.39 10.40
N ASN A 87 24.71 -1.50 9.06
CA ASN A 87 25.60 -2.47 8.42
C ASN A 87 27.02 -1.93 8.14
N ASN A 88 27.22 -0.61 8.08
CA ASN A 88 28.51 -0.02 7.67
C ASN A 88 29.22 0.81 8.77
N ILE A 89 28.64 1.01 9.95
CA ILE A 89 29.36 1.64 11.06
C ILE A 89 30.24 0.59 11.76
N PRO A 90 31.58 0.74 11.74
CA PRO A 90 32.47 -0.16 12.47
C PRO A 90 32.23 -0.04 13.98
N ASN A 91 32.30 -1.15 14.71
CA ASN A 91 32.16 -1.27 16.18
C ASN A 91 30.74 -1.17 16.77
N ILE A 92 29.68 -1.21 15.96
CA ILE A 92 28.31 -1.43 16.44
C ILE A 92 27.83 -2.78 15.92
N GLN A 93 28.05 -3.85 16.69
CA GLN A 93 27.47 -5.17 16.41
C GLN A 93 26.14 -5.29 17.15
N ILE A 94 25.05 -5.17 16.41
CA ILE A 94 23.70 -5.36 16.93
C ILE A 94 23.41 -6.87 16.84
N PRO A 95 22.81 -7.50 17.87
CA PRO A 95 22.63 -8.96 17.92
C PRO A 95 21.62 -9.52 16.91
N PHE A 96 21.07 -8.67 16.03
CA PHE A 96 20.12 -9.06 14.99
C PHE A 96 20.43 -8.34 13.68
N SER A 97 20.15 -9.01 12.56
CA SER A 97 20.30 -8.44 11.22
C SER A 97 19.05 -7.61 10.87
N TYR A 98 19.22 -6.30 10.74
CA TYR A 98 18.16 -5.43 10.25
C TYR A 98 18.09 -5.52 8.72
N THR A 99 16.98 -6.05 8.21
CA THR A 99 16.74 -6.12 6.75
C THR A 99 15.90 -4.94 6.31
N VAL A 100 14.60 -4.96 6.59
CA VAL A 100 13.64 -3.86 6.34
C VAL A 100 12.49 -4.04 7.33
N LEU A 101 12.06 -2.99 8.03
CA LEU A 101 10.99 -3.05 9.04
C LEU A 101 9.90 -2.01 8.82
N ILE A 102 10.26 -0.78 8.45
CA ILE A 102 9.32 0.34 8.43
C ILE A 102 8.41 0.25 7.19
N THR A 103 8.99 -0.05 6.03
CA THR A 103 8.33 -0.12 4.74
C THR A 103 7.23 -1.19 4.70
N PRO A 104 7.46 -2.44 5.14
CA PRO A 104 6.40 -3.45 5.18
C PRO A 104 5.22 -3.01 6.05
N VAL A 105 5.49 -2.40 7.21
CA VAL A 105 4.44 -1.91 8.12
C VAL A 105 3.63 -0.79 7.47
N VAL A 106 4.30 0.20 6.88
CA VAL A 106 3.66 1.30 6.16
C VAL A 106 2.87 0.82 4.94
N LEU A 107 3.40 -0.14 4.17
CA LEU A 107 2.70 -0.74 3.04
C LEU A 107 1.43 -1.45 3.48
N VAL A 108 1.50 -2.28 4.52
CA VAL A 108 0.30 -2.96 5.06
C VAL A 108 -0.72 -1.94 5.54
N TRP A 109 -0.28 -0.87 6.22
CA TRP A 109 -1.16 0.20 6.67
C TRP A 109 -1.92 0.88 5.51
N TYR A 110 -1.21 1.21 4.44
CA TYR A 110 -1.83 1.82 3.26
C TYR A 110 -2.72 0.83 2.51
N ILE A 111 -2.33 -0.44 2.37
CA ILE A 111 -3.18 -1.49 1.78
C ILE A 111 -4.51 -1.59 2.53
N LEU A 112 -4.49 -1.63 3.87
CA LEU A 112 -5.71 -1.69 4.67
C LEU A 112 -6.58 -0.43 4.51
N THR A 113 -5.95 0.73 4.31
CA THR A 113 -6.66 1.99 4.03
C THR A 113 -7.36 1.94 2.66
N GLU A 114 -6.66 1.50 1.62
CA GLU A 114 -7.23 1.33 0.27
C GLU A 114 -8.34 0.27 0.25
N LEU A 115 -8.17 -0.86 0.95
CA LEU A 115 -9.21 -1.89 1.10
C LEU A 115 -10.48 -1.35 1.78
N GLY A 116 -10.31 -0.48 2.79
CA GLY A 116 -11.43 0.22 3.42
C GLY A 116 -12.19 1.10 2.42
N SER A 117 -11.47 1.86 1.60
CA SER A 117 -12.05 2.72 0.56
C SER A 117 -12.76 1.91 -0.55
N ILE A 118 -12.18 0.79 -1.00
CA ILE A 118 -12.80 -0.12 -1.97
C ILE A 118 -14.15 -0.63 -1.45
N ILE A 119 -14.21 -1.06 -0.19
CA ILE A 119 -15.45 -1.53 0.43
C ILE A 119 -16.49 -0.43 0.52
N GLU A 120 -16.08 0.78 0.88
CA GLU A 120 -16.97 1.92 0.90
C GLU A 120 -17.53 2.17 -0.51
N ASN A 121 -16.68 2.20 -1.53
CA ASN A 121 -17.08 2.37 -2.93
C ASN A 121 -18.00 1.25 -3.42
N ALA A 122 -17.76 0.00 -3.02
CA ALA A 122 -18.64 -1.14 -3.31
C ALA A 122 -20.04 -0.96 -2.70
N GLY A 123 -20.11 -0.54 -1.44
CA GLY A 123 -21.38 -0.19 -0.79
C GLY A 123 -22.06 0.99 -1.49
N LYS A 124 -21.30 2.00 -1.93
CA LYS A 124 -21.80 3.14 -2.70
C LYS A 124 -22.39 2.74 -4.05
N MET A 125 -21.85 1.69 -4.66
CA MET A 125 -22.36 1.04 -5.87
C MET A 125 -23.57 0.12 -5.62
N GLY A 126 -24.00 -0.05 -4.37
CA GLY A 126 -25.18 -0.84 -4.00
C GLY A 126 -24.91 -2.34 -3.81
N ALA A 127 -23.64 -2.76 -3.72
CA ALA A 127 -23.31 -4.14 -3.37
C ALA A 127 -23.61 -4.41 -1.88
N PRO A 128 -24.17 -5.57 -1.52
CA PRO A 128 -24.36 -5.94 -0.12
C PRO A 128 -23.00 -6.30 0.50
N VAL A 129 -22.38 -5.33 1.18
CA VAL A 129 -21.11 -5.56 1.89
C VAL A 129 -21.38 -6.13 3.29
N PRO A 130 -20.81 -7.29 3.65
CA PRO A 130 -20.93 -7.83 5.00
C PRO A 130 -20.26 -6.93 6.04
N GLY A 131 -20.97 -6.63 7.14
CA GLY A 131 -20.46 -5.79 8.22
C GLY A 131 -19.19 -6.34 8.90
N PHE A 132 -19.03 -7.67 8.94
CA PHE A 132 -17.84 -8.31 9.51
C PHE A 132 -16.57 -7.96 8.73
N LEU A 133 -16.66 -7.79 7.41
CA LEU A 133 -15.50 -7.50 6.57
C LEU A 133 -14.97 -6.08 6.83
N ARG A 134 -15.88 -5.11 6.93
CA ARG A 134 -15.55 -3.73 7.32
C ARG A 134 -14.93 -3.68 8.72
N LYS A 135 -15.47 -4.47 9.66
CA LYS A 135 -14.93 -4.58 11.02
C LYS A 135 -13.53 -5.20 11.02
N ALA A 136 -13.31 -6.27 10.25
CA ALA A 136 -12.02 -6.94 10.16
C ALA A 136 -10.93 -5.95 9.69
N ILE A 137 -11.17 -5.21 8.61
CA ILE A 137 -10.20 -4.22 8.10
C ILE A 137 -9.89 -3.15 9.13
N SER A 138 -10.91 -2.64 9.83
CA SER A 138 -10.71 -1.65 10.91
C SER A 138 -9.83 -2.20 12.05
N VAL A 139 -10.08 -3.44 12.48
CA VAL A 139 -9.29 -4.11 13.52
C VAL A 139 -7.84 -4.33 13.08
N PHE A 140 -7.63 -4.80 11.85
CA PHE A 140 -6.28 -4.97 11.31
C PHE A 140 -5.53 -3.64 11.22
N LYS A 141 -6.21 -2.57 10.79
CA LYS A 141 -5.59 -1.25 10.70
C LYS A 141 -5.15 -0.75 12.08
N GLY A 142 -6.03 -0.85 13.08
CA GLY A 142 -5.70 -0.48 14.46
C GLY A 142 -4.57 -1.33 15.06
N THR A 143 -4.44 -2.59 14.65
CA THR A 143 -3.33 -3.45 15.07
C THR A 143 -2.01 -3.01 14.44
N VAL A 144 -2.01 -2.58 13.18
CA VAL A 144 -0.83 -2.04 12.49
C VAL A 144 -0.43 -0.68 13.08
N ASP A 145 -1.39 0.18 13.39
CA ASP A 145 -1.14 1.44 14.11
C ASP A 145 -0.46 1.18 15.45
N ALA A 146 -1.02 0.29 16.27
CA ALA A 146 -0.45 -0.09 17.56
C ALA A 146 0.94 -0.74 17.42
N ALA A 147 1.16 -1.55 16.37
CA ALA A 147 2.47 -2.14 16.10
C ALA A 147 3.51 -1.07 15.72
N GLY A 148 3.12 -0.08 14.93
CA GLY A 148 3.97 1.07 14.58
C GLY A 148 4.35 1.90 15.81
N GLU A 149 3.38 2.20 16.69
CA GLU A 149 3.63 2.93 17.94
C GLU A 149 4.53 2.16 18.90
N LYS A 150 4.34 0.85 19.03
CA LYS A 150 5.22 -0.01 19.85
C LYS A 150 6.64 -0.08 19.31
N ALA A 151 6.80 -0.16 17.98
CA ALA A 151 8.12 -0.17 17.35
C ALA A 151 8.93 1.11 17.65
N ILE A 152 8.25 2.23 17.86
CA ILE A 152 8.88 3.53 18.20
C ILE A 152 9.07 3.69 19.73
N SER A 153 8.14 3.16 20.54
CA SER A 153 8.13 3.38 22.00
C SER A 153 8.96 2.39 22.83
N GLY A 154 9.49 1.31 22.23
CA GLY A 154 10.46 0.42 22.87
C GLY A 154 9.96 -0.34 24.10
N LYS A 155 8.63 -0.46 24.26
CA LYS A 155 7.96 -1.21 25.34
C LYS A 155 7.15 -2.38 24.81
#